data_AF-A0A480NE10-F1
#
_entry.id   AF-A0A480NE10-F1
#
_cell.length_a   1.000
_cell.length_b   1.000
_cell.length_c   1.000
_cell.angle_alpha   90.00
_cell.angle_beta   90.00
_cell.angle_gamma   90.00
#
_symmetry.space_group_name_H-M   'P 1'
#
loop_
_entity.id
_entity.type
_entity.pdbx_description
1 polymer ?
#
loop_
_entity_poly.entity_id
_entity_poly.type
_entity_poly.pdbx_seq_one_letter_code
_entity_poly.pdbx_strand_id
1 'polypeptide(L)'
;MSSFEGQMAEYPTISIDRFDRENLRARAYFLSHCHKDHMKGLRASTLKRRLECSLKVSLYCSPVTRELLLTNPRYRFWEKRIVSIEVETPTQISLIDEASGEVTKY
;
A
#
# COMPACT_ATOMS: atom_id res chain seq x y z
N MET A 1 -10.37 7.72 15.37
CA MET A 1 -10.47 8.52 14.13
C MET A 1 -9.12 9.18 13.92
N SER A 2 -8.31 8.66 12.98
CA SER A 2 -6.98 9.21 12.70
C SER A 2 -7.09 10.50 11.89
N SER A 3 -6.39 11.55 12.29
CA SER A 3 -6.22 12.79 11.50
C SER A 3 -5.13 12.67 10.44
N PHE A 4 -4.40 11.57 10.44
CA PHE A 4 -3.35 11.29 9.47
C PHE A 4 -3.96 10.77 8.16
N GLU A 5 -3.77 11.51 7.07
CA GLU A 5 -4.36 11.21 5.75
C GLU A 5 -3.45 10.34 4.84
N GLY A 6 -2.43 9.71 5.43
CA GLY A 6 -1.69 8.61 4.82
C GLY A 6 -0.26 8.92 4.37
N GLN A 7 0.10 10.18 4.16
CA GLN A 7 1.43 10.59 3.69
C GLN A 7 2.21 11.28 4.80
N MET A 8 3.47 10.86 4.97
CA MET A 8 4.42 11.56 5.84
C MET A 8 5.14 12.67 5.05
N ALA A 9 5.56 13.73 5.71
CA ALA A 9 6.21 14.87 5.06
C ALA A 9 7.58 14.48 4.46
N GLU A 10 8.29 13.59 5.14
CA GLU A 10 9.62 13.09 4.79
C GLU A 10 9.57 12.12 3.61
N TYR A 11 8.48 11.36 3.50
CA TYR A 11 8.27 10.34 2.48
C TYR A 11 6.87 10.48 1.85
N PRO A 12 6.63 11.54 1.05
CA PRO A 12 5.30 11.81 0.49
C PRO A 12 4.90 10.81 -0.60
N THR A 13 5.85 10.03 -1.13
CA THR A 13 5.61 9.05 -2.19
C THR A 13 5.10 7.71 -1.66
N ILE A 14 5.00 7.52 -0.34
CA ILE A 14 4.38 6.34 0.27
C ILE A 14 3.06 6.70 0.93
N SER A 15 2.15 5.74 0.98
CA SER A 15 0.86 5.90 1.64
C SER A 15 0.61 4.79 2.65
N ILE A 16 0.25 5.17 3.87
CA ILE A 16 0.05 4.28 5.02
C ILE A 16 -1.40 4.40 5.49
N ASP A 17 -2.13 3.29 5.59
CA ASP A 17 -3.50 3.21 6.13
C ASP A 17 -4.56 4.10 5.44
N ARG A 18 -4.20 4.68 4.29
CA ARG A 18 -5.10 5.52 3.50
C ARG A 18 -4.82 5.39 2.01
N PHE A 19 -5.87 5.11 1.24
CA PHE A 19 -5.74 4.61 -0.13
C PHE A 19 -6.66 5.32 -1.14
N ASP A 20 -7.14 6.50 -0.79
CA ASP A 20 -7.96 7.37 -1.65
C ASP A 20 -7.33 8.77 -1.79
N ARG A 21 -7.90 9.58 -2.68
CA ARG A 21 -7.43 10.96 -2.98
C ARG A 21 -5.97 10.93 -3.45
N GLU A 22 -5.11 11.78 -2.88
CA GLU A 22 -3.69 11.91 -3.23
C GLU A 22 -2.91 10.59 -3.10
N ASN A 23 -3.34 9.71 -2.19
CA ASN A 23 -2.71 8.40 -1.98
C ASN A 23 -2.80 7.47 -3.21
N LEU A 24 -3.63 7.78 -4.21
CA LEU A 24 -3.66 7.03 -5.47
C LEU A 24 -2.33 7.13 -6.25
N ARG A 25 -1.51 8.15 -5.97
CA ARG A 25 -0.21 8.38 -6.62
C ARG A 25 0.98 7.72 -5.89
N ALA A 26 0.74 7.02 -4.79
CA ALA A 26 1.82 6.46 -3.96
C ALA A 26 2.64 5.39 -4.70
N ARG A 27 3.96 5.42 -4.61
CA ARG A 27 4.85 4.40 -5.18
C ARG A 27 4.81 3.07 -4.40
N ALA A 28 4.44 3.11 -3.13
CA ALA A 28 4.18 1.94 -2.31
C ALA A 28 3.06 2.21 -1.30
N TYR A 29 2.35 1.14 -0.93
CA TYR A 29 1.30 1.17 0.08
C TYR A 29 1.71 0.37 1.31
N PHE A 30 1.29 0.83 2.48
CA PHE A 30 1.47 0.12 3.74
C PHE A 30 0.14 0.02 4.47
N LEU A 31 -0.12 -1.14 5.06
CA LEU A 31 -1.25 -1.37 5.95
C LEU A 31 -0.72 -1.86 7.29
N SER A 32 -0.97 -1.08 8.34
CA SER A 32 -0.54 -1.39 9.70
C SER A 32 -1.35 -2.57 10.27
N HIS A 33 -2.68 -2.56 10.09
CA HIS A 33 -3.58 -3.60 10.57
C HIS A 33 -4.98 -3.54 9.90
N CYS A 34 -5.77 -4.60 10.07
CA CYS A 34 -7.07 -4.79 9.42
C CYS A 34 -8.26 -4.16 10.18
N HIS A 35 -8.23 -2.86 10.47
CA HIS A 35 -9.40 -2.11 10.96
C HIS A 35 -9.99 -1.18 9.90
N LYS A 36 -11.31 -1.01 9.92
CA LYS A 36 -12.04 -0.30 8.84
C LYS A 36 -11.60 1.14 8.63
N ASP A 37 -11.23 1.85 9.70
CA ASP A 37 -10.76 3.23 9.65
C ASP A 37 -9.36 3.38 9.03
N HIS A 38 -8.56 2.30 9.05
CA HIS A 38 -7.23 2.21 8.41
C HIS A 38 -7.27 1.60 7.00
N MET A 39 -8.45 1.28 6.47
CA MET A 39 -8.63 0.60 5.16
C MET A 39 -9.40 1.45 4.16
N LYS A 40 -9.54 2.76 4.42
CA LYS A 40 -10.36 3.63 3.59
C LYS A 40 -9.73 3.84 2.21
N GLY A 41 -10.48 3.46 1.18
CA GLY A 41 -10.02 3.44 -0.21
C GLY A 41 -9.41 2.10 -0.67
N LEU A 42 -9.06 1.18 0.24
CA LEU A 42 -8.24 -0.01 -0.06
C LEU A 42 -8.85 -0.98 -1.08
N ARG A 43 -10.18 -0.92 -1.29
CA ARG A 43 -10.93 -1.70 -2.29
C ARG A 43 -11.69 -0.84 -3.31
N ALA A 44 -11.39 0.46 -3.37
CA ALA A 44 -12.07 1.38 -4.28
C ALA A 44 -11.77 1.01 -5.75
N SER A 45 -12.74 1.25 -6.64
CA SER A 45 -12.57 1.02 -8.08
C SER A 45 -11.44 1.86 -8.67
N THR A 46 -11.24 3.09 -8.16
CA THR A 46 -10.14 3.98 -8.56
C THR A 46 -8.77 3.38 -8.25
N LEU A 47 -8.61 2.77 -7.08
CA LEU A 47 -7.37 2.09 -6.69
C LEU A 47 -7.13 0.84 -7.55
N LYS A 48 -8.18 0.05 -7.81
CA LYS A 48 -8.08 -1.12 -8.70
C LYS A 48 -7.60 -0.73 -10.10
N ARG A 49 -8.23 0.29 -10.70
CA ARG A 49 -7.82 0.85 -12.00
C ARG A 49 -6.36 1.30 -11.98
N ARG A 50 -5.92 1.93 -10.89
CA ARG A 50 -4.51 2.34 -10.73
C ARG A 50 -3.55 1.13 -10.73
N LEU A 51 -3.92 0.04 -10.05
CA LEU A 51 -3.12 -1.19 -10.02
C LEU A 51 -3.14 -1.98 -11.34
N GLU A 52 -4.10 -1.71 -12.22
CA GLU A 52 -4.11 -2.23 -13.59
C GLU A 52 -3.13 -1.47 -14.48
N CYS A 53 -3.01 -0.15 -14.29
CA CYS A 53 -2.05 0.70 -15.02
C CYS A 53 -0.61 0.60 -14.49
N SER A 54 -0.42 0.12 -13.27
CA SER A 54 0.86 0.09 -12.57
C SER A 54 1.23 -1.34 -12.19
N LEU A 55 2.34 -1.84 -12.74
CA LEU A 55 2.79 -3.21 -12.45
C LEU A 55 3.68 -3.27 -11.21
N LYS A 56 4.31 -2.16 -10.80
CA LYS A 56 5.38 -2.18 -9.78
C LYS A 56 4.92 -1.85 -8.37
N VAL A 57 3.67 -1.43 -8.20
CA VAL A 57 3.14 -1.01 -6.90
C VAL A 57 2.65 -2.20 -6.09
N SER A 58 3.10 -2.24 -4.84
CA SER A 58 2.77 -3.29 -3.88
C SER A 58 2.20 -2.72 -2.58
N LEU A 59 1.48 -3.58 -1.86
CA LEU A 59 1.00 -3.36 -0.50
C LEU A 59 1.86 -4.14 0.48
N TYR A 60 2.46 -3.44 1.44
CA TYR A 60 3.32 -4.02 2.47
C TYR A 60 2.58 -4.07 3.81
N CYS A 61 2.71 -5.19 4.52
CA CYS A 61 2.10 -5.38 5.85
C CYS A 61 2.77 -6.55 6.60
N SER A 62 2.36 -6.81 7.84
CA SER A 62 2.80 -8.00 8.59
C SER A 62 2.22 -9.29 8.00
N PRO A 63 2.84 -10.47 8.25
CA PRO A 63 2.32 -11.75 7.77
C PRO A 63 0.87 -11.99 8.22
N VAL A 64 0.54 -11.66 9.48
CA VAL A 64 -0.82 -11.79 10.02
C VAL A 64 -1.81 -10.88 9.29
N THR A 65 -1.43 -9.63 9.00
CA THR A 65 -2.30 -8.68 8.28
C THR A 65 -2.59 -9.18 6.87
N ARG A 66 -1.59 -9.73 6.17
CA ARG A 66 -1.75 -10.34 4.83
C ARG A 66 -2.78 -11.46 4.85
N GLU A 67 -2.63 -12.42 5.76
CA GLU A 67 -3.55 -13.57 5.86
C GLU A 67 -4.98 -13.09 6.16
N LEU A 68 -5.15 -12.24 7.18
CA LEU A 68 -6.45 -11.70 7.54
C LEU A 68 -7.11 -10.94 6.38
N LEU A 69 -6.34 -10.13 5.64
CA LEU A 69 -6.86 -9.35 4.52
C LEU A 69 -7.34 -10.27 3.38
N LEU A 70 -6.56 -11.31 3.05
CA LEU A 70 -6.83 -12.20 1.92
C LEU A 70 -7.94 -13.23 2.20
N THR A 71 -8.27 -13.50 3.47
CA THR A 71 -9.47 -14.30 3.80
C THR A 71 -10.76 -13.69 3.23
N ASN A 72 -10.81 -12.36 3.09
CA ASN A 72 -11.97 -11.66 2.57
C ASN A 72 -11.92 -11.56 1.02
N PRO A 73 -12.88 -12.16 0.29
CA PRO A 73 -12.87 -12.17 -1.18
C PRO A 73 -12.83 -10.78 -1.83
N ARG A 74 -13.31 -9.74 -1.12
CA ARG A 74 -13.31 -8.36 -1.63
C ARG A 74 -11.90 -7.78 -1.81
N TYR A 75 -10.91 -8.30 -1.09
CA TYR A 75 -9.51 -7.86 -1.14
C TYR A 75 -8.59 -8.84 -1.88
N ARG A 76 -9.08 -10.00 -2.34
CA ARG A 76 -8.27 -11.03 -3.01
C ARG A 76 -7.51 -10.52 -4.23
N PHE A 77 -7.96 -9.44 -4.86
CA PHE A 77 -7.22 -8.81 -5.97
C PHE A 77 -5.81 -8.32 -5.57
N TRP A 78 -5.54 -8.14 -4.28
CA TRP A 78 -4.21 -7.82 -3.75
C TRP A 78 -3.25 -9.01 -3.69
N GLU A 79 -3.71 -10.25 -3.85
CA GLU A 79 -2.90 -11.47 -3.68
C GLU A 79 -1.58 -11.45 -4.49
N LYS A 80 -1.63 -10.91 -5.72
CA LYS A 80 -0.45 -10.79 -6.60
C LYS A 80 0.49 -9.64 -6.27
N ARG A 81 0.08 -8.73 -5.37
CA ARG A 81 0.73 -7.43 -5.11
C ARG A 81 0.90 -7.13 -3.62
N ILE A 82 0.68 -8.12 -2.75
CA ILE A 82 0.85 -7.98 -1.31
C ILE A 82 2.14 -8.66 -0.88
N VAL A 83 2.96 -7.94 -0.12
CA VAL A 83 4.26 -8.40 0.36
C VAL A 83 4.25 -8.34 1.89
N SER A 84 4.47 -9.48 2.52
CA SER A 84 4.62 -9.56 3.97
C SER A 84 6.04 -9.19 4.37
N ILE A 85 6.17 -8.33 5.39
CA ILE A 85 7.43 -7.95 6.03
C ILE A 85 7.48 -8.62 7.40
N GLU A 86 8.53 -9.41 7.65
CA GLU A 86 8.72 -10.04 8.95
C GLU A 86 8.90 -9.01 10.06
N VAL A 87 8.34 -9.32 11.23
CA VAL A 87 8.41 -8.43 12.39
C VAL A 87 9.86 -8.31 12.86
N GLU A 88 10.25 -7.12 13.32
CA GLU A 88 11.63 -6.84 13.79
C GLU A 88 12.73 -7.13 12.76
N THR A 89 12.37 -7.18 11.48
CA THR A 89 13.30 -7.46 10.38
C THR A 89 13.45 -6.24 9.47
N PRO A 90 14.57 -5.48 9.55
CA PRO A 90 14.84 -4.38 8.64
C PRO A 90 14.78 -4.85 7.19
N THR A 91 13.95 -4.19 6.38
CA THR A 91 13.68 -4.61 4.99
C THR A 91 13.87 -3.42 4.06
N GLN A 92 14.72 -3.59 3.05
CA GLN A 92 14.95 -2.58 2.03
C GLN A 92 13.83 -2.60 0.98
N ILE A 93 13.27 -1.43 0.65
CA ILE A 93 12.18 -1.28 -0.32
C ILE A 93 12.59 -0.29 -1.41
N SER A 94 12.49 -0.71 -2.67
CA SER A 94 12.77 0.14 -3.83
C SER A 94 11.50 0.83 -4.32
N LEU A 95 11.48 2.16 -4.35
CA LEU A 95 10.35 2.94 -4.85
C LEU A 95 10.66 3.42 -6.27
N ILE A 96 9.89 2.94 -7.24
CA ILE A 96 10.10 3.23 -8.67
C ILE A 96 9.09 4.28 -9.12
N ASP A 97 9.58 5.33 -9.76
CA ASP A 97 8.72 6.24 -10.53
C ASP A 97 8.41 5.60 -11.88
N GLU A 98 7.14 5.32 -12.16
CA GLU A 98 6.74 4.75 -13.44
C GLU A 98 6.70 5.78 -14.58
N ALA A 99 6.66 7.08 -14.27
CA ALA A 99 6.68 8.15 -15.28
C ALA A 99 8.11 8.50 -15.73
N SER A 100 9.08 8.52 -14.82
CA SER A 100 10.49 8.83 -15.13
C SER A 100 11.40 7.61 -15.19
N GLY A 101 10.97 6.46 -14.67
CA GLY A 101 11.82 5.27 -14.51
C GLY A 101 12.85 5.38 -13.38
N GLU A 102 12.90 6.50 -12.65
CA GLU A 102 13.85 6.72 -11.57
C GLU A 102 13.54 5.83 -10.36
N VAL A 103 14.59 5.22 -9.81
CA VAL A 103 14.50 4.38 -8.62
C VAL A 103 15.04 5.15 -7.43
N THR A 104 14.17 5.47 -6.49
CA THR A 104 14.58 6.02 -5.20
C THR A 104 14.67 4.86 -4.20
N LYS A 105 15.85 4.65 -3.63
CA LYS A 105 16.10 3.63 -2.61
C LYS A 105 16.03 4.28 -1.24
N TYR A 106 15.24 3.70 -0.35
CA TYR A 106 15.14 4.08 1.05
C TYR A 106 15.44 2.86 1.92
#